data_AF-A0A847Z115-F1
#
_entry.id   AF-A0A847Z115-F1
#
_cell.length_a   1.000
_cell.length_b   1.000
_cell.length_c   1.000
_cell.angle_alpha   90.00
_cell.angle_beta   90.00
_cell.angle_gamma   90.00
#
_symmetry.space_group_name_H-M   'P 1'
#
loop_
_entity.id
_entity.type
_entity.pdbx_description
1 polymer ?
#
loop_
_entity_poly.entity_id
_entity_poly.type
_entity_poly.pdbx_seq_one_letter_code
_entity_poly.pdbx_strand_id
1 'polypeptide(L)'
;MKNVLVIISEYLSRFFSVALVGGTLLLFSTFISIPDLWMGGGRSGNIFHNNFGSIFLENFENNYSWFFFFPLLYFTLFFLVISIFLWVYYRHDKKTGGIGFKNVILSILVVFLLIYFPIRVDNFGDKISQIKIEELASYNLVKKISTPAERRELLNVYHSLYQEGLVTWRHDPLKVVEYDLKYGILRSLDGENNELTLEFASDIQGGAMGNTIVRLENDKHQADIHLSCLGGEEDRVWLTYGYEIDKNLIENNFSNDKIEKAISNYLLTEKHFSWKNREDSHSFCTIKNLKPDQELFPLYIWAYCGEYVIEDNELKTVSGSSGPAKIDYPNELSYYDLNKFSYEAPGDGSNYSKDIKRIFPDDVQQKILEHDVEDLIAKAEEYAFTNISNWNLIKQAIANCEIASIMQTHALEVTAVFKDGREITAQEPVIDDIFDIINEYKDKCGEIRMTTE
;
A
#
# COMPACT_ATOMS: atom_id res chain seq x y z
N MET A 1 -43.23 43.63 16.79
CA MET A 1 -42.04 43.00 17.40
C MET A 1 -42.38 41.80 18.29
N LYS A 2 -43.24 41.92 19.32
CA LYS A 2 -43.55 40.81 20.24
C LYS A 2 -44.00 39.51 19.53
N ASN A 3 -44.94 39.59 18.59
CA ASN A 3 -45.41 38.42 17.84
C ASN A 3 -44.30 37.76 17.00
N VAL A 4 -43.40 38.56 16.44
CA VAL A 4 -42.24 38.07 15.66
C VAL A 4 -41.27 37.32 16.58
N LEU A 5 -41.00 37.84 17.77
CA LEU A 5 -40.12 37.19 18.75
C LEU A 5 -40.71 35.88 19.28
N VAL A 6 -42.04 35.80 19.47
CA VAL A 6 -42.72 34.55 19.85
C VAL A 6 -42.58 33.51 18.75
N ILE A 7 -42.79 33.89 17.48
CA ILE A 7 -42.62 33.00 16.34
C ILE A 7 -41.18 32.50 16.24
N ILE A 8 -40.19 33.40 16.33
CA ILE A 8 -38.76 33.04 16.31
C ILE A 8 -38.45 32.05 17.45
N SER A 9 -38.93 32.32 18.66
CA SER A 9 -38.69 31.47 19.82
C SER A 9 -39.30 30.05 19.67
N GLU A 10 -40.47 29.95 19.03
CA GLU A 10 -41.11 28.67 18.75
C GLU A 10 -40.34 27.88 17.67
N TYR A 11 -39.88 28.56 16.62
CA TYR A 11 -39.01 27.94 15.60
C TYR A 11 -37.70 27.44 16.20
N LEU A 12 -37.08 28.21 17.09
CA LEU A 12 -35.86 27.80 17.78
C LEU A 12 -36.09 26.57 18.66
N SER A 13 -37.20 26.52 19.39
CA SER A 13 -37.53 25.37 20.22
C SER A 13 -37.68 24.08 19.40
N ARG A 14 -38.30 24.18 18.22
CA ARG A 14 -38.42 23.05 17.27
C ARG A 14 -37.07 22.67 16.66
N PHE A 15 -36.27 23.65 16.27
CA PHE A 15 -34.92 23.41 15.75
C PHE A 15 -34.06 22.66 16.74
N PHE A 16 -34.02 23.08 18.01
CA PHE A 16 -33.26 22.37 19.05
C PHE A 16 -33.78 20.98 19.34
N SER A 17 -35.10 20.78 19.31
CA SER A 17 -35.69 19.45 19.48
C SER A 17 -35.26 18.50 18.35
N VAL A 18 -35.25 18.99 17.10
CA VAL A 18 -34.79 18.23 15.93
C VAL A 18 -33.28 18.00 15.99
N ALA A 19 -32.49 19.02 16.34
CA ALA A 19 -31.04 18.89 16.47
C ALA A 19 -30.64 17.90 17.58
N LEU A 20 -31.38 17.86 18.68
CA LEU A 20 -31.13 16.91 19.78
C LEU A 20 -31.44 15.48 19.34
N VAL A 21 -32.57 15.24 18.67
CA VAL A 21 -32.93 13.89 18.17
C VAL A 21 -32.03 13.46 17.02
N GLY A 22 -31.84 14.33 16.02
CA GLY A 22 -31.00 14.07 14.86
C GLY A 22 -29.52 13.94 15.20
N GLY A 23 -29.01 14.77 16.11
CA GLY A 23 -27.66 14.66 16.65
C GLY A 23 -27.46 13.33 17.38
N THR A 24 -28.43 12.93 18.22
CA THR A 24 -28.37 11.63 18.93
C THR A 24 -28.37 10.45 17.96
N LEU A 25 -29.16 10.50 16.88
CA LEU A 25 -29.19 9.46 15.84
C LEU A 25 -27.90 9.42 15.02
N LEU A 26 -27.34 10.58 14.67
CA LEU A 26 -26.04 10.68 14.00
C LEU A 26 -24.93 10.08 14.87
N LEU A 27 -24.90 10.43 16.16
CA LEU A 27 -23.98 9.83 17.13
C LEU A 27 -24.16 8.31 17.20
N PHE A 28 -25.39 7.82 17.26
CA PHE A 28 -25.64 6.38 17.28
C PHE A 28 -25.15 5.70 16.00
N SER A 29 -25.36 6.33 14.84
CA SER A 29 -24.91 5.83 13.55
C SER A 29 -23.39 5.84 13.41
N THR A 30 -22.70 6.89 13.87
CA THR A 30 -21.24 6.94 13.84
C THR A 30 -20.65 5.87 14.75
N PHE A 31 -21.20 5.67 15.95
CA PHE A 31 -20.74 4.61 16.85
C PHE A 31 -20.91 3.19 16.30
N ILE A 32 -21.94 2.95 15.48
CA ILE A 32 -22.15 1.65 14.82
C ILE A 32 -21.27 1.49 13.58
N SER A 33 -20.97 2.58 12.86
CA SER A 33 -20.30 2.51 11.55
C SER A 33 -18.77 2.66 11.62
N ILE A 34 -18.23 3.16 12.74
CA ILE A 34 -16.79 3.41 12.90
C ILE A 34 -15.92 2.14 12.83
N PRO A 35 -16.33 0.94 13.32
CA PRO A 35 -15.48 -0.24 13.22
C PRO A 35 -15.13 -0.63 11.78
N ASP A 36 -16.08 -0.51 10.83
CA ASP A 36 -15.89 -0.96 9.44
C ASP A 36 -15.18 0.07 8.56
N LEU A 37 -15.34 1.37 8.85
CA LEU A 37 -14.67 2.45 8.11
C LEU A 37 -13.18 2.59 8.46
N TRP A 38 -12.76 2.10 9.63
CA TRP A 38 -11.38 2.19 10.11
C TRP A 38 -10.58 0.88 10.00
N MET A 39 -11.23 -0.28 10.01
CA MET A 39 -10.54 -1.57 9.81
C MET A 39 -10.35 -1.95 8.34
N GLY A 40 -10.90 -1.15 7.40
CA GLY A 40 -10.63 -1.27 5.97
C GLY A 40 -9.31 -0.60 5.58
N GLY A 41 -8.18 -1.24 5.90
CA GLY A 41 -6.87 -0.85 5.38
C GLY A 41 -6.85 -0.99 3.85
N GLY A 42 -6.89 0.14 3.14
CA GLY A 42 -6.68 0.15 1.70
C GLY A 42 -7.49 1.23 0.98
N ARG A 43 -6.77 2.22 0.43
CA ARG A 43 -7.23 3.28 -0.49
C ARG A 43 -7.88 4.55 0.08
N SER A 44 -8.71 4.53 1.13
CA SER A 44 -9.39 5.77 1.56
C SER A 44 -8.48 6.77 2.29
N GLY A 45 -7.50 6.28 3.06
CA GLY A 45 -6.56 7.10 3.83
C GLY A 45 -5.69 8.02 2.97
N ASN A 46 -5.16 7.52 1.84
CA ASN A 46 -4.28 8.30 0.97
C ASN A 46 -5.00 9.45 0.26
N ILE A 47 -6.29 9.29 -0.08
CA ILE A 47 -7.08 10.37 -0.70
C ILE A 47 -7.36 11.47 0.33
N PHE A 48 -7.55 11.10 1.60
CA PHE A 48 -7.74 12.08 2.68
C PHE A 48 -6.43 12.82 2.99
N HIS A 49 -5.30 12.10 2.99
CA HIS A 49 -3.97 12.65 3.27
C HIS A 49 -3.53 13.70 2.24
N ASN A 50 -3.78 13.43 0.96
CA ASN A 50 -3.38 14.33 -0.14
C ASN A 50 -4.21 15.61 -0.23
N ASN A 51 -5.42 15.64 0.33
CA ASN A 51 -6.33 16.79 0.20
C ASN A 51 -6.25 17.79 1.36
N PHE A 52 -5.78 17.39 2.54
CA PHE A 52 -5.84 18.24 3.75
C PHE A 52 -4.47 18.65 4.33
N GLY A 53 -3.35 18.10 3.86
CA GLY A 53 -2.00 18.49 4.30
C GLY A 53 -1.63 17.96 5.69
N SER A 54 -0.33 17.71 5.91
CA SER A 54 0.19 17.02 7.12
C SER A 54 -0.10 17.76 8.44
N ILE A 55 -0.01 19.08 8.46
CA ILE A 55 -0.27 19.91 9.65
C ILE A 55 -1.75 19.83 10.09
N PHE A 56 -2.66 19.61 9.13
CA PHE A 56 -4.08 19.47 9.43
C PHE A 56 -4.36 18.11 10.07
N LEU A 57 -3.67 17.04 9.62
CA LEU A 57 -3.81 15.67 10.13
C LEU A 57 -3.28 15.49 11.54
N GLU A 58 -2.14 16.09 11.87
CA GLU A 58 -1.54 15.98 13.22
C GLU A 58 -2.44 16.60 14.30
N ASN A 59 -3.16 17.67 13.96
CA ASN A 59 -4.21 18.23 14.82
C ASN A 59 -5.52 17.42 14.79
N PHE A 60 -5.77 16.69 13.70
CA PHE A 60 -6.98 15.89 13.50
C PHE A 60 -6.95 14.59 14.30
N GLU A 61 -5.79 13.91 14.38
CA GLU A 61 -5.65 12.65 15.12
C GLU A 61 -5.98 12.81 16.61
N ASN A 62 -5.54 13.91 17.23
CA ASN A 62 -5.70 14.11 18.67
C ASN A 62 -6.99 14.84 19.07
N ASN A 63 -7.73 15.44 18.12
CA ASN A 63 -8.90 16.29 18.41
C ASN A 63 -10.05 16.13 17.41
N TYR A 64 -10.15 14.99 16.73
CA TYR A 64 -11.18 14.73 15.71
C TYR A 64 -12.60 15.05 16.20
N SER A 65 -12.94 14.59 17.40
CA SER A 65 -14.27 14.82 17.99
C SER A 65 -14.59 16.32 18.04
N TRP A 66 -13.66 17.12 18.56
CA TRP A 66 -13.80 18.56 18.67
C TRP A 66 -14.03 19.26 17.33
N PHE A 67 -13.38 18.82 16.24
CA PHE A 67 -13.54 19.44 14.92
C PHE A 67 -15.01 19.44 14.45
N PHE A 68 -15.75 18.35 14.68
CA PHE A 68 -17.15 18.26 14.27
C PHE A 68 -18.10 18.98 15.22
N PHE A 69 -17.79 19.03 16.52
CA PHE A 69 -18.68 19.65 17.51
C PHE A 69 -18.46 21.16 17.68
N PHE A 70 -17.28 21.69 17.31
CA PHE A 70 -16.93 23.09 17.51
C PHE A 70 -17.90 24.05 16.79
N PRO A 71 -18.23 23.88 15.49
CA PRO A 71 -19.20 24.75 14.83
C PRO A 71 -20.58 24.71 15.52
N LEU A 72 -21.02 23.50 15.91
CA LEU A 72 -22.30 23.32 16.59
C LEU A 72 -22.35 24.00 17.97
N LEU A 73 -21.22 24.01 18.68
CA LEU A 73 -21.07 24.67 19.97
C LEU A 73 -21.24 26.19 19.83
N TYR A 74 -20.62 26.83 18.83
CA TYR A 74 -20.79 28.27 18.57
C TYR A 74 -22.25 28.64 18.29
N PHE A 75 -22.92 27.86 17.42
CA PHE A 75 -24.34 28.07 17.15
C PHE A 75 -25.18 27.94 18.42
N THR A 76 -24.93 26.91 19.24
CA THR A 76 -25.67 26.68 20.48
C THR A 76 -25.47 27.81 21.49
N LEU A 77 -24.24 28.30 21.66
CA LEU A 77 -23.91 29.42 22.55
C LEU A 77 -24.59 30.72 22.10
N PHE A 78 -24.60 31.00 20.80
CA PHE A 78 -25.30 32.17 20.25
C PHE A 78 -26.80 32.16 20.60
N PHE A 79 -27.46 31.02 20.44
CA PHE A 79 -28.87 30.87 20.77
C PHE A 79 -29.17 30.85 22.27
N LEU A 80 -28.22 30.38 23.09
CA LEU A 80 -28.32 30.47 24.54
C LEU A 80 -28.43 31.94 24.97
N VAL A 81 -27.59 32.82 24.41
CA VAL A 81 -27.64 34.26 24.69
C VAL A 81 -28.99 34.87 24.31
N ILE A 82 -29.52 34.54 23.13
CA ILE A 82 -30.85 34.98 22.69
C ILE A 82 -31.95 34.48 23.64
N SER A 83 -31.86 33.22 24.07
CA SER A 83 -32.84 32.60 24.97
C SER A 83 -32.82 33.24 26.36
N ILE A 84 -31.64 33.53 26.90
CA ILE A 84 -31.47 34.27 28.16
C ILE A 84 -32.09 35.67 28.03
N PHE A 85 -31.80 36.38 26.95
CA PHE A 85 -32.38 37.69 26.70
C PHE A 85 -33.91 37.65 26.68
N LEU A 86 -34.51 36.71 25.93
CA LEU A 86 -35.96 36.53 25.89
C LEU A 86 -36.56 36.20 27.25
N TRP A 87 -35.89 35.35 28.04
CA TRP A 87 -36.34 34.98 29.37
C TRP A 87 -36.32 36.16 30.34
N VAL A 88 -35.21 36.91 30.38
CA VAL A 88 -35.05 38.07 31.27
C VAL A 88 -36.00 39.20 30.88
N TYR A 89 -36.05 39.55 29.60
CA TYR A 89 -36.85 40.68 29.12
C TYR A 89 -38.35 40.43 29.21
N TYR A 90 -38.80 39.20 28.99
CA TYR A 90 -40.22 38.82 29.06
C TYR A 90 -40.61 38.04 30.31
N ARG A 91 -39.84 38.14 31.41
CA ARG A 91 -40.09 37.39 32.65
C ARG A 91 -41.50 37.61 33.23
N HIS A 92 -42.08 38.79 33.02
CA HIS A 92 -43.43 39.13 33.48
C HIS A 92 -44.56 38.59 32.58
N ASP A 93 -44.24 38.18 31.34
CA ASP A 93 -45.19 37.52 30.45
C ASP A 93 -45.06 36.00 30.64
N LYS A 94 -46.04 35.41 31.33
CA LYS A 94 -46.04 33.98 31.66
C LYS A 94 -45.90 33.07 30.43
N LYS A 95 -46.40 33.49 29.26
CA LYS A 95 -46.31 32.70 28.02
C LYS A 95 -44.95 32.89 27.36
N THR A 96 -44.54 34.12 27.11
CA THR A 96 -43.29 34.42 26.38
C THR A 96 -42.05 34.10 27.23
N GLY A 97 -42.05 34.48 28.51
CA GLY A 97 -40.99 34.16 29.46
C GLY A 97 -40.88 32.66 29.74
N GLY A 98 -42.02 31.93 29.72
CA GLY A 98 -42.03 30.47 29.85
C GLY A 98 -41.34 29.75 28.70
N ILE A 99 -41.51 30.23 27.45
CA ILE A 99 -40.81 29.67 26.29
C ILE A 99 -39.32 30.01 26.36
N GLY A 100 -38.96 31.25 26.69
CA GLY A 100 -37.56 31.66 26.89
C GLY A 100 -36.84 30.78 27.91
N PHE A 101 -37.47 30.53 29.06
CA PHE A 101 -36.92 29.66 30.10
C PHE A 101 -36.68 28.21 29.62
N LYS A 102 -37.64 27.63 28.88
CA LYS A 102 -37.48 26.27 28.31
C LYS A 102 -36.30 26.21 27.32
N ASN A 103 -36.16 27.22 26.46
CA ASN A 103 -35.06 27.28 25.49
C ASN A 103 -33.70 27.46 26.17
N VAL A 104 -33.63 28.18 27.29
CA VAL A 104 -32.41 28.26 28.11
C VAL A 104 -32.02 26.89 28.64
N ILE A 105 -32.95 26.14 29.25
CA ILE A 105 -32.67 24.79 29.76
C ILE A 105 -32.21 23.86 28.65
N LEU A 106 -32.90 23.87 27.50
CA LEU A 106 -32.59 23.01 26.37
C LEU A 106 -31.21 23.34 25.77
N SER A 107 -30.87 24.62 25.65
CA SER A 107 -29.56 25.06 25.15
C SER A 107 -28.44 24.64 26.11
N ILE A 108 -28.63 24.76 27.42
CA ILE A 108 -27.65 24.30 28.42
C ILE A 108 -27.42 22.78 28.31
N LEU A 109 -28.49 21.99 28.13
CA LEU A 109 -28.37 20.54 27.94
C LEU A 109 -27.60 20.18 26.66
N VAL A 110 -27.85 20.89 25.56
CA VAL A 110 -27.11 20.68 24.29
C VAL A 110 -25.63 21.05 24.47
N VAL A 111 -25.31 22.19 25.10
CA VAL A 111 -23.92 22.57 25.40
C VAL A 111 -23.24 21.50 26.26
N PHE A 112 -23.93 21.00 27.30
CA PHE A 112 -23.40 19.94 28.15
C PHE A 112 -23.10 18.68 27.34
N LEU A 113 -24.00 18.24 26.46
CA LEU A 113 -23.76 17.09 25.59
C LEU A 113 -22.58 17.32 24.63
N LEU A 114 -22.48 18.50 24.01
CA LEU A 114 -21.40 18.82 23.08
C LEU A 114 -20.02 18.91 23.72
N ILE A 115 -19.94 19.22 25.02
CA ILE A 115 -18.67 19.27 25.75
C ILE A 115 -18.37 17.92 26.41
N TYR A 116 -19.36 17.31 27.06
CA TYR A 116 -19.19 16.07 27.81
C TYR A 116 -18.89 14.89 26.89
N PHE A 117 -19.49 14.88 25.70
CA PHE A 117 -19.35 13.74 24.79
C PHE A 117 -17.93 13.59 24.23
N PRO A 118 -17.28 14.62 23.63
CA PRO A 118 -15.88 14.54 23.22
C PRO A 118 -14.97 14.02 24.34
N ILE A 119 -15.06 14.64 25.52
CA ILE A 119 -14.28 14.25 26.70
C ILE A 119 -14.48 12.77 27.03
N ARG A 120 -15.72 12.26 26.96
CA ARG A 120 -16.01 10.86 27.26
C ARG A 120 -15.54 9.91 26.16
N VAL A 121 -15.63 10.30 24.89
CA VAL A 121 -15.14 9.48 23.76
C VAL A 121 -13.63 9.33 23.85
N ASP A 122 -12.92 10.43 24.11
CA ASP A 122 -11.46 10.43 24.25
C ASP A 122 -11.05 9.51 25.42
N ASN A 123 -11.70 9.65 26.59
CA ASN A 123 -11.48 8.75 27.74
C ASN A 123 -11.89 7.28 27.49
N PHE A 124 -12.85 7.02 26.60
CA PHE A 124 -13.28 5.67 26.26
C PHE A 124 -12.33 4.99 25.27
N GLY A 125 -11.72 5.78 24.36
CA GLY A 125 -10.63 5.34 23.50
C GLY A 125 -9.43 4.87 24.33
N ASP A 126 -9.00 5.68 25.30
CA ASP A 126 -7.93 5.33 26.24
C ASP A 126 -8.25 4.08 27.08
N LYS A 127 -9.53 3.87 27.39
CA LYS A 127 -9.95 2.71 28.18
C LYS A 127 -10.09 1.44 27.36
N ILE A 128 -10.50 1.52 26.09
CA ILE A 128 -10.52 0.38 25.17
C ILE A 128 -9.09 -0.04 24.82
N SER A 129 -8.18 0.92 24.61
CA SER A 129 -6.76 0.60 24.41
C SER A 129 -6.19 -0.07 25.65
N GLN A 130 -6.46 0.45 26.85
CA GLN A 130 -6.05 -0.18 28.11
C GLN A 130 -6.70 -1.56 28.37
N ILE A 131 -7.99 -1.76 28.07
CA ILE A 131 -8.66 -3.06 28.24
C ILE A 131 -8.08 -4.10 27.28
N LYS A 132 -7.80 -3.74 26.02
CA LYS A 132 -7.07 -4.63 25.10
C LYS A 132 -5.65 -4.91 25.60
N ILE A 133 -4.97 -3.93 26.17
CA ILE A 133 -3.62 -4.10 26.75
C ILE A 133 -3.65 -4.99 27.99
N GLU A 134 -4.62 -4.85 28.89
CA GLU A 134 -4.77 -5.69 30.09
C GLU A 134 -5.23 -7.12 29.73
N GLU A 135 -6.11 -7.26 28.73
CA GLU A 135 -6.50 -8.55 28.18
C GLU A 135 -5.28 -9.24 27.54
N LEU A 136 -4.47 -8.51 26.74
CA LEU A 136 -3.19 -8.98 26.18
C LEU A 136 -2.10 -9.21 27.24
N ALA A 137 -2.05 -8.44 28.32
CA ALA A 137 -1.08 -8.58 29.42
C ALA A 137 -1.46 -9.69 30.40
N SER A 138 -2.75 -10.04 30.50
CA SER A 138 -3.21 -11.23 31.25
C SER A 138 -2.83 -12.54 30.57
N TYR A 139 -2.43 -12.49 29.29
CA TYR A 139 -1.81 -13.59 28.54
C TYR A 139 -0.30 -13.74 28.80
N ASN A 140 0.19 -13.32 29.96
CA ASN A 140 1.59 -13.49 30.34
C ASN A 140 1.94 -14.97 30.61
N LEU A 141 2.23 -15.67 29.53
CA LEU A 141 3.06 -16.85 29.48
C LEU A 141 3.91 -16.72 28.23
N VAL A 142 5.16 -16.31 28.44
CA VAL A 142 6.29 -16.48 27.52
C VAL A 142 6.23 -17.91 26.94
N LYS A 143 5.59 -18.05 25.78
CA LYS A 143 5.58 -19.26 24.96
C LYS A 143 4.96 -18.98 23.59
N LYS A 144 5.85 -18.90 22.59
CA LYS A 144 5.60 -19.10 21.16
C LYS A 144 4.75 -18.01 20.49
N ILE A 145 5.23 -17.49 19.37
CA ILE A 145 4.36 -17.24 18.21
C ILE A 145 3.56 -18.54 18.00
N SER A 146 2.33 -18.56 18.51
CA SER A 146 1.56 -19.80 18.73
C SER A 146 0.47 -19.99 17.69
N THR A 147 0.09 -18.92 16.99
CA THR A 147 -0.91 -19.01 15.94
C THR A 147 -0.24 -19.16 14.57
N PRO A 148 -0.76 -20.05 13.70
CA PRO A 148 -0.33 -20.13 12.31
C PRO A 148 -0.48 -18.81 11.54
N ALA A 149 -1.33 -17.88 12.01
CA ALA A 149 -1.55 -16.58 11.41
C ALA A 149 -0.36 -15.63 11.65
N GLU A 150 0.11 -15.49 12.90
CA GLU A 150 1.27 -14.64 13.24
C GLU A 150 2.56 -15.17 12.60
N ARG A 151 2.73 -16.50 12.57
CA ARG A 151 3.85 -17.13 11.85
C ARG A 151 3.80 -16.82 10.35
N ARG A 152 2.59 -16.76 9.77
CA ARG A 152 2.37 -16.46 8.35
C ARG A 152 2.61 -14.98 8.05
N GLU A 153 2.22 -14.08 8.94
CA GLU A 153 2.45 -12.64 8.79
C GLU A 153 3.94 -12.31 8.85
N LEU A 154 4.68 -12.89 9.80
CA LEU A 154 6.14 -12.73 9.88
C LEU A 154 6.84 -13.33 8.65
N LEU A 155 6.39 -14.50 8.18
CA LEU A 155 6.88 -15.11 6.94
C LEU A 155 6.58 -14.22 5.73
N ASN A 156 5.42 -13.59 5.66
CA ASN A 156 5.06 -12.67 4.57
C ASN A 156 5.93 -11.41 4.59
N VAL A 157 6.24 -10.86 5.76
CA VAL A 157 7.16 -9.72 5.89
C VAL A 157 8.56 -10.12 5.44
N TYR A 158 9.10 -11.25 5.92
CA TYR A 158 10.41 -11.73 5.47
C TYR A 158 10.44 -12.08 3.97
N HIS A 159 9.36 -12.65 3.44
CA HIS A 159 9.24 -12.96 2.02
C HIS A 159 9.17 -11.68 1.17
N SER A 160 8.45 -10.66 1.63
CA SER A 160 8.40 -9.34 1.00
C SER A 160 9.77 -8.67 1.03
N LEU A 161 10.46 -8.65 2.17
CA LEU A 161 11.81 -8.09 2.28
C LEU A 161 12.84 -8.86 1.44
N TYR A 162 12.63 -10.16 1.23
CA TYR A 162 13.46 -10.96 0.34
C TYR A 162 13.19 -10.68 -1.14
N GLN A 163 11.91 -10.61 -1.54
CA GLN A 163 11.54 -10.26 -2.91
C GLN A 163 12.20 -8.93 -3.30
N GLU A 164 12.14 -7.96 -2.39
CA GLU A 164 12.70 -6.61 -2.57
C GLU A 164 14.23 -6.53 -2.33
N GLY A 165 14.95 -7.66 -2.26
CA GLY A 165 16.41 -7.71 -2.20
C GLY A 165 17.07 -7.17 -0.90
N LEU A 166 16.30 -6.86 0.14
CA LEU A 166 16.79 -6.29 1.40
C LEU A 166 17.49 -7.32 2.31
N VAL A 167 17.22 -8.61 2.11
CA VAL A 167 17.82 -9.73 2.86
C VAL A 167 18.21 -10.87 1.92
N THR A 168 19.39 -11.47 2.12
CA THR A 168 19.87 -12.61 1.30
C THR A 168 19.62 -13.95 2.00
N TRP A 169 19.20 -14.97 1.25
CA TRP A 169 18.88 -16.30 1.80
C TRP A 169 20.12 -17.17 1.90
N ARG A 170 20.60 -17.46 3.12
CA ARG A 170 21.62 -18.50 3.33
C ARG A 170 21.12 -19.74 4.07
N HIS A 171 19.98 -19.70 4.77
CA HIS A 171 19.40 -20.87 5.46
C HIS A 171 17.87 -20.87 5.48
N ASP A 172 17.29 -22.07 5.65
CA ASP A 172 15.85 -22.35 5.83
C ASP A 172 15.15 -21.30 6.73
N PRO A 173 14.14 -20.56 6.23
CA PRO A 173 13.46 -19.47 6.95
C PRO A 173 12.88 -19.91 8.29
N LEU A 174 12.38 -21.16 8.34
CA LEU A 174 11.84 -21.72 9.58
C LEU A 174 12.95 -21.91 10.61
N LYS A 175 14.18 -22.21 10.21
CA LYS A 175 15.33 -22.38 11.12
C LYS A 175 15.95 -21.06 11.55
N VAL A 176 15.97 -20.04 10.70
CA VAL A 176 16.43 -18.69 11.06
C VAL A 176 15.44 -18.09 12.06
N VAL A 177 14.15 -18.12 11.73
CA VAL A 177 13.08 -17.70 12.65
C VAL A 177 13.08 -18.55 13.93
N GLU A 178 13.28 -19.88 13.86
CA GLU A 178 13.38 -20.71 15.07
C GLU A 178 14.66 -20.46 15.89
N TYR A 179 15.78 -20.09 15.27
CA TYR A 179 17.02 -19.73 15.96
C TYR A 179 16.87 -18.37 16.65
N ASP A 180 16.33 -17.39 15.95
CA ASP A 180 16.14 -16.01 16.45
C ASP A 180 15.08 -15.97 17.58
N LEU A 181 14.00 -16.75 17.44
CA LEU A 181 12.99 -16.93 18.50
C LEU A 181 13.51 -17.72 19.70
N LYS A 182 14.54 -18.56 19.52
CA LYS A 182 15.11 -19.39 20.59
C LYS A 182 16.20 -18.67 21.38
N TYR A 183 16.90 -17.73 20.77
CA TYR A 183 18.06 -17.07 21.38
C TYR A 183 17.90 -15.57 21.62
N GLY A 184 16.80 -14.92 21.18
CA GLY A 184 16.38 -13.59 21.62
C GLY A 184 17.36 -12.45 21.30
N ILE A 185 18.26 -12.64 20.35
CA ILE A 185 19.30 -11.68 19.99
C ILE A 185 19.32 -11.54 18.47
N LEU A 186 18.89 -10.38 17.96
CA LEU A 186 19.32 -9.89 16.65
C LEU A 186 20.81 -9.56 16.76
N ARG A 187 21.67 -10.51 16.43
CA ARG A 187 23.07 -10.22 16.10
C ARG A 187 23.16 -10.07 14.59
N SER A 188 23.94 -9.07 14.18
CA SER A 188 24.13 -8.69 12.78
C SER A 188 24.19 -9.90 11.85
N LEU A 189 23.37 -9.85 10.80
CA LEU A 189 23.56 -10.65 9.60
C LEU A 189 24.80 -10.08 8.89
N ASP A 190 25.97 -10.35 9.47
CA ASP A 190 27.25 -9.93 8.91
C ASP A 190 27.60 -10.89 7.76
N GLY A 191 27.32 -10.44 6.55
CA GLY A 191 27.62 -11.13 5.32
C GLY A 191 28.70 -10.39 4.55
N GLU A 192 29.93 -10.37 5.06
CA GLU A 192 31.21 -9.97 4.45
C GLU A 192 31.32 -8.70 3.57
N ASN A 193 30.27 -7.96 3.20
CA ASN A 193 30.35 -6.66 2.52
C ASN A 193 29.12 -5.73 2.67
N ASN A 194 28.03 -6.15 3.33
CA ASN A 194 26.83 -5.30 3.50
C ASN A 194 26.56 -5.10 5.01
N GLU A 195 26.99 -3.97 5.56
CA GLU A 195 26.76 -3.62 6.97
C GLU A 195 25.27 -3.29 7.20
N LEU A 196 24.54 -4.25 7.73
CA LEU A 196 23.16 -4.06 8.19
C LEU A 196 23.19 -3.25 9.49
N THR A 197 23.08 -1.93 9.39
CA THR A 197 23.23 -1.01 10.53
C THR A 197 21.89 -0.82 11.23
N LEU A 198 21.74 -1.41 12.41
CA LEU A 198 20.57 -1.22 13.28
C LEU A 198 20.71 0.08 14.08
N GLU A 199 20.22 1.19 13.54
CA GLU A 199 20.08 2.43 14.32
C GLU A 199 18.77 2.39 15.13
N PHE A 200 18.90 2.27 16.44
CA PHE A 200 17.78 2.42 17.37
C PHE A 200 17.52 3.91 17.62
N ALA A 201 16.58 4.51 16.89
CA ALA A 201 15.99 5.77 17.31
C ALA A 201 14.98 5.46 18.43
N SER A 202 15.41 5.52 19.69
CA SER A 202 14.51 5.40 20.83
C SER A 202 14.57 6.64 21.70
N ASP A 203 13.45 7.34 21.82
CA ASP A 203 13.20 8.36 22.82
C ASP A 203 12.24 7.74 23.86
N ILE A 204 12.74 6.82 24.70
CA ILE A 204 11.93 6.14 25.71
C ILE A 204 12.31 6.67 27.09
N GLN A 205 11.66 7.75 27.52
CA GLN A 205 11.61 8.14 28.92
C GLN A 205 10.36 7.56 29.58
N GLY A 206 10.54 6.51 30.40
CA GLY A 206 9.55 6.06 31.38
C GLY A 206 8.59 5.00 30.85
N GLY A 207 8.82 3.75 31.27
CA GLY A 207 8.03 2.54 31.03
C GLY A 207 6.54 2.72 30.76
N ALA A 208 6.18 2.83 29.48
CA ALA A 208 4.90 2.40 28.91
C ALA A 208 4.99 2.63 27.38
N MET A 209 5.18 1.55 26.61
CA MET A 209 5.28 1.53 25.14
C MET A 209 6.35 2.45 24.51
N GLY A 210 7.33 1.83 23.88
CA GLY A 210 8.23 2.53 22.97
C GLY A 210 7.97 2.10 21.54
N ASN A 211 7.64 3.03 20.65
CA ASN A 211 7.71 2.78 19.21
C ASN A 211 9.15 3.06 18.77
N THR A 212 9.69 2.22 17.90
CA THR A 212 10.97 2.45 17.25
C THR A 212 10.86 2.07 15.78
N ILE A 213 11.65 2.74 14.96
CA ILE A 213 11.78 2.40 13.55
C ILE A 213 13.14 1.74 13.41
N VAL A 214 13.13 0.51 12.90
CA VAL A 214 14.35 -0.19 12.49
C VAL A 214 14.53 0.06 11.01
N ARG A 215 15.50 0.89 10.69
CA ARG A 215 15.90 1.16 9.32
C ARG A 215 16.81 0.03 8.84
N LEU A 216 16.35 -0.70 7.84
CA LEU A 216 17.14 -1.68 7.09
C LEU A 216 17.70 -0.98 5.86
N GLU A 217 19.02 -0.84 5.82
CA GLU A 217 19.74 -0.31 4.66
C GLU A 217 20.66 -1.37 4.10
N ASN A 218 20.69 -1.43 2.77
CA ASN A 218 21.81 -1.97 2.04
C ASN A 218 22.23 -0.96 0.95
N ASP A 219 23.24 -1.33 0.17
CA ASP A 219 23.84 -0.52 -0.89
C ASP A 219 22.84 -0.09 -1.99
N LYS A 220 21.65 -0.69 -2.05
CA LYS A 220 20.65 -0.53 -3.13
C LYS A 220 19.26 -0.12 -2.66
N HIS A 221 18.89 -0.39 -1.42
CA HIS A 221 17.53 -0.25 -0.91
C HIS A 221 17.53 0.21 0.55
N GLN A 222 16.44 0.90 0.92
CA GLN A 222 16.12 1.24 2.29
C GLN A 222 14.68 0.81 2.60
N ALA A 223 14.50 0.14 3.73
CA ALA A 223 13.19 -0.12 4.30
C ALA A 223 13.14 0.23 5.78
N ASP A 224 12.13 0.98 6.16
CA ASP A 224 11.85 1.32 7.54
C ASP A 224 10.85 0.29 8.09
N ILE A 225 11.26 -0.52 9.06
CA ILE A 225 10.39 -1.46 9.76
C ILE A 225 9.90 -0.80 11.05
N HIS A 226 8.59 -0.68 11.18
CA HIS A 226 7.96 -0.04 12.33
C HIS A 226 7.70 -1.09 13.41
N LEU A 227 8.38 -0.95 14.54
CA LEU A 227 8.29 -1.86 15.68
C LEU A 227 7.69 -1.16 16.90
N SER A 228 6.81 -1.85 17.62
CA SER A 228 6.29 -1.39 18.91
C SER A 228 6.75 -2.34 20.01
N CYS A 229 7.33 -1.79 21.08
CA CYS A 229 7.76 -2.54 22.25
C CYS A 229 6.65 -2.58 23.31
N LEU A 230 6.22 -3.79 23.66
CA LEU A 230 5.37 -4.07 24.81
C LEU A 230 6.22 -4.64 25.96
N GLY A 231 5.95 -4.21 27.19
CA GLY A 231 6.60 -4.75 28.39
C GLY A 231 7.67 -3.87 29.05
N GLY A 232 8.05 -4.24 30.27
CA GLY A 232 9.11 -3.58 31.05
C GLY A 232 10.51 -4.02 30.61
N GLU A 233 11.56 -3.48 31.25
CA GLU A 233 12.96 -3.73 30.84
C GLU A 233 13.33 -5.22 30.73
N GLU A 234 12.72 -6.08 31.56
CA GLU A 234 13.02 -7.51 31.64
C GLU A 234 12.18 -8.39 30.69
N ASP A 235 11.06 -7.90 30.17
CA ASP A 235 10.06 -8.68 29.39
C ASP A 235 9.63 -7.97 28.09
N ARG A 236 10.57 -7.37 27.36
CA ARG A 236 10.27 -6.64 26.11
C ARG A 236 9.86 -7.60 24.99
N VAL A 237 8.67 -7.37 24.43
CA VAL A 237 8.17 -8.02 23.21
C VAL A 237 8.05 -6.96 22.12
N TRP A 238 8.69 -7.20 20.98
CA TRP A 238 8.59 -6.32 19.81
C TRP A 238 7.55 -6.85 18.84
N LEU A 239 6.60 -6.00 18.45
CA LEU A 239 5.60 -6.27 17.43
C LEU A 239 5.87 -5.42 16.20
N THR A 240 6.00 -6.07 15.04
CA THR A 240 6.00 -5.36 13.76
C THR A 240 4.57 -4.95 13.43
N TYR A 241 4.34 -3.66 13.23
CA TYR A 241 3.00 -3.16 12.88
C TYR A 241 2.95 -2.47 11.51
N GLY A 242 4.09 -2.34 10.84
CA GLY A 242 4.19 -1.80 9.51
C GLY A 242 5.61 -1.87 8.97
N TYR A 243 5.73 -1.69 7.67
CA TYR A 243 7.00 -1.41 7.02
C TYR A 243 6.73 -0.37 5.92
N GLU A 244 7.71 0.50 5.70
CA GLU A 244 7.73 1.48 4.62
C GLU A 244 9.00 1.25 3.82
N ILE A 245 8.85 0.82 2.56
CA ILE A 245 9.98 0.73 1.63
C ILE A 245 10.14 2.12 1.02
N ASP A 246 11.35 2.67 1.03
CA ASP A 246 11.61 3.94 0.36
C ASP A 246 11.44 3.74 -1.16
N LYS A 247 10.25 4.07 -1.64
CA LYS A 247 9.87 3.95 -3.06
C LYS A 247 10.61 4.96 -3.94
N ASN A 248 11.38 5.90 -3.39
CA ASN A 248 12.16 6.86 -4.19
C ASN A 248 13.30 6.18 -4.98
N LEU A 249 13.65 4.92 -4.68
CA LEU A 249 14.59 4.14 -5.50
C LEU A 249 13.90 3.32 -6.61
N ILE A 250 12.56 3.22 -6.58
CA ILE A 250 11.74 2.64 -7.66
C ILE A 250 10.85 3.76 -8.22
N GLU A 251 11.46 4.89 -8.59
CA GLU A 251 10.77 5.83 -9.47
C GLU A 251 10.53 5.12 -10.81
N ASN A 252 9.30 4.63 -11.02
CA ASN A 252 8.83 4.35 -12.37
C ASN A 252 8.93 5.69 -13.13
N ASN A 253 10.00 5.87 -13.91
CA ASN A 253 10.25 7.07 -14.72
C ASN A 253 9.21 7.30 -15.84
N PHE A 254 8.14 6.49 -15.86
CA PHE A 254 6.97 6.66 -16.70
C PHE A 254 5.82 7.16 -15.83
N SER A 255 5.18 8.25 -16.23
CA SER A 255 3.95 8.75 -15.59
C SER A 255 2.76 7.77 -15.71
N ASN A 256 2.91 6.66 -16.44
CA ASN A 256 1.88 5.67 -16.71
C ASN A 256 2.48 4.27 -16.89
N ASP A 257 2.26 3.40 -15.89
CA ASP A 257 2.73 2.00 -15.91
C ASP A 257 2.25 1.20 -17.14
N LYS A 258 1.12 1.60 -17.75
CA LYS A 258 0.63 0.94 -18.98
C LYS A 258 1.55 1.19 -20.17
N ILE A 259 2.22 2.34 -20.22
CA ILE A 259 3.21 2.64 -21.28
C ILE A 259 4.43 1.76 -21.09
N GLU A 260 4.94 1.68 -19.86
CA GLU A 260 6.10 0.85 -19.53
C GLU A 260 5.84 -0.61 -19.93
N LYS A 261 4.70 -1.16 -19.48
CA LYS A 261 4.31 -2.54 -19.80
C LYS A 261 4.13 -2.78 -21.30
N ALA A 262 3.52 -1.83 -22.02
CA ALA A 262 3.33 -1.95 -23.48
C ALA A 262 4.67 -1.93 -24.24
N ILE A 263 5.60 -1.05 -23.85
CA ILE A 263 6.92 -0.97 -24.46
C ILE A 263 7.73 -2.23 -24.13
N SER A 264 7.77 -2.69 -22.87
CA SER A 264 8.46 -3.93 -22.49
C SER A 264 7.92 -5.13 -23.28
N ASN A 265 6.61 -5.25 -23.41
CA ASN A 265 5.99 -6.32 -24.21
C ASN A 265 6.34 -6.21 -25.70
N TYR A 266 6.37 -5.00 -26.25
CA TYR A 266 6.79 -4.77 -27.62
C TYR A 266 8.25 -5.19 -27.84
N LEU A 267 9.16 -4.79 -26.96
CA LEU A 267 10.59 -5.16 -27.06
C LEU A 267 10.81 -6.67 -26.99
N LEU A 268 9.96 -7.41 -26.26
CA LEU A 268 10.00 -8.87 -26.25
C LEU A 268 9.69 -9.51 -27.61
N THR A 269 9.00 -8.79 -28.52
CA THR A 269 8.74 -9.24 -29.90
C THR A 269 9.87 -8.92 -30.87
N GLU A 270 10.79 -8.03 -30.48
CA GLU A 270 11.86 -7.55 -31.34
C GLU A 270 13.15 -8.35 -31.17
N LYS A 271 13.62 -8.94 -32.27
CA LYS A 271 14.81 -9.83 -32.28
C LYS A 271 16.10 -9.17 -31.78
N HIS A 272 16.16 -7.85 -31.81
CA HIS A 272 17.31 -7.09 -31.33
C HIS A 272 17.42 -7.11 -29.78
N PHE A 273 16.28 -7.24 -29.11
CA PHE A 273 16.19 -7.19 -27.65
C PHE A 273 15.91 -8.56 -27.05
N SER A 274 15.11 -9.39 -27.73
CA SER A 274 14.62 -10.65 -27.21
C SER A 274 14.92 -11.79 -28.17
N TRP A 275 15.44 -12.87 -27.61
CA TRP A 275 15.66 -14.12 -28.29
C TRP A 275 15.34 -15.26 -27.33
N LYS A 276 15.08 -16.44 -27.90
CA LYS A 276 14.78 -17.65 -27.15
C LYS A 276 15.84 -18.70 -27.50
N ASN A 277 16.80 -18.90 -26.61
CA ASN A 277 17.86 -19.90 -26.76
C ASN A 277 17.46 -21.26 -26.17
N ARG A 278 16.49 -21.28 -25.26
CA ARG A 278 15.95 -22.49 -24.64
C ARG A 278 14.44 -22.54 -24.72
N GLU A 279 13.86 -23.73 -24.76
CA GLU A 279 12.40 -23.89 -24.79
C GLU A 279 11.76 -23.55 -23.43
N ASP A 280 12.46 -23.86 -22.34
CA ASP A 280 12.02 -23.72 -20.94
C ASP A 280 12.39 -22.37 -20.30
N SER A 281 13.01 -21.47 -21.04
CA SER A 281 13.35 -20.13 -20.56
C SER A 281 12.20 -19.13 -20.73
N HIS A 282 12.26 -18.08 -19.91
CA HIS A 282 11.35 -16.95 -19.96
C HIS A 282 12.12 -15.67 -20.22
N SER A 283 11.59 -14.81 -21.09
CA SER A 283 12.21 -13.53 -21.43
C SER A 283 11.46 -12.38 -20.77
N PHE A 284 12.20 -11.47 -20.13
CA PHE A 284 11.65 -10.30 -19.47
C PHE A 284 12.42 -9.05 -19.86
N CYS A 285 11.71 -7.93 -20.02
CA CYS A 285 12.30 -6.63 -20.34
C CYS A 285 11.99 -5.60 -19.27
N THR A 286 13.01 -4.94 -18.75
CA THR A 286 12.93 -3.74 -17.92
C THR A 286 13.43 -2.53 -18.70
N ILE A 287 12.82 -1.38 -18.46
CA ILE A 287 13.15 -0.17 -19.20
C ILE A 287 13.25 1.03 -18.26
N LYS A 288 14.09 2.00 -18.61
CA LYS A 288 14.22 3.30 -17.94
C LYS A 288 13.92 4.41 -18.93
N ASN A 289 12.97 5.29 -18.62
CA ASN A 289 12.76 6.49 -19.40
C ASN A 289 13.93 7.47 -19.18
N LEU A 290 14.65 7.78 -20.25
CA LEU A 290 15.78 8.71 -20.24
C LEU A 290 15.31 10.16 -20.33
N LYS A 291 14.04 10.42 -20.63
CA LYS A 291 13.47 11.77 -20.71
C LYS A 291 12.07 11.82 -20.09
N PRO A 292 11.97 11.74 -18.75
CA PRO A 292 10.69 11.65 -18.04
C PRO A 292 9.80 12.89 -18.18
N ASP A 293 10.37 14.06 -18.50
CA ASP A 293 9.66 15.29 -18.81
C ASP A 293 8.89 15.22 -20.15
N GLN A 294 9.21 14.25 -21.00
CA GLN A 294 8.54 14.04 -22.28
C GLN A 294 7.47 12.94 -22.15
N GLU A 295 6.21 13.35 -22.09
CA GLU A 295 5.07 12.43 -21.90
C GLU A 295 4.58 11.77 -23.21
N LEU A 296 4.94 12.32 -24.37
CA LEU A 296 4.47 11.86 -25.68
C LEU A 296 5.61 11.28 -26.52
N PHE A 297 5.27 10.32 -27.39
CA PHE A 297 6.23 9.70 -28.31
C PHE A 297 6.83 10.73 -29.28
N PRO A 298 8.13 10.62 -29.65
CA PRO A 298 9.05 9.50 -29.36
C PRO A 298 9.57 9.47 -27.93
N LEU A 299 9.48 8.34 -27.24
CA LEU A 299 10.10 8.16 -25.93
C LEU A 299 11.53 7.65 -26.08
N TYR A 300 12.45 8.15 -25.27
CA TYR A 300 13.84 7.70 -25.25
C TYR A 300 14.06 6.86 -24.01
N ILE A 301 14.46 5.61 -24.21
CA ILE A 301 14.59 4.64 -23.13
C ILE A 301 15.98 4.02 -23.12
N TRP A 302 16.36 3.48 -21.96
CA TRP A 302 17.33 2.39 -21.89
C TRP A 302 16.58 1.10 -21.62
N ALA A 303 16.81 0.07 -22.42
CA ALA A 303 16.18 -1.23 -22.25
C ALA A 303 17.21 -2.26 -21.79
N TYR A 304 16.77 -3.15 -20.91
CA TYR A 304 17.45 -4.41 -20.63
C TYR A 304 16.44 -5.54 -20.78
N CYS A 305 16.78 -6.53 -21.59
CA CYS A 305 15.95 -7.70 -21.83
C CYS A 305 16.79 -8.95 -21.57
N GLY A 306 16.39 -9.76 -20.60
CA GLY A 306 17.09 -10.98 -20.20
C GLY A 306 16.25 -12.22 -20.47
N GLU A 307 16.93 -13.34 -20.74
CA GLU A 307 16.35 -14.68 -20.81
C GLU A 307 16.79 -15.45 -19.56
N TYR A 308 15.83 -16.02 -18.84
CA TYR A 308 16.04 -16.60 -17.52
C TYR A 308 15.45 -18.00 -17.41
N VAL A 309 16.03 -18.79 -16.50
CA VAL A 309 15.53 -20.10 -16.08
C VAL A 309 15.76 -20.26 -14.58
N ILE A 310 14.92 -21.04 -13.90
CA ILE A 310 15.20 -21.49 -12.53
C ILE A 310 15.74 -22.92 -12.60
N GLU A 311 16.97 -23.11 -12.14
CA GLU A 311 17.63 -24.42 -12.03
C GLU A 311 18.19 -24.57 -10.62
N ASP A 312 17.98 -25.73 -10.00
CA ASP A 312 18.46 -26.00 -8.63
C ASP A 312 17.94 -24.97 -7.59
N ASN A 313 16.75 -24.41 -7.82
CA ASN A 313 16.11 -23.31 -7.06
C ASN A 313 16.85 -21.96 -7.14
N GLU A 314 17.75 -21.78 -8.10
CA GLU A 314 18.44 -20.52 -8.35
C GLU A 314 18.04 -19.96 -9.71
N LEU A 315 17.82 -18.64 -9.77
CA LEU A 315 17.65 -17.94 -11.04
C LEU A 315 18.98 -17.93 -11.79
N LYS A 316 18.97 -18.38 -13.04
CA LYS A 316 20.11 -18.30 -13.95
C LYS A 316 19.75 -17.48 -15.17
N THR A 317 20.58 -16.48 -15.45
CA THR A 317 20.51 -15.70 -16.68
C THR A 317 21.15 -16.51 -17.81
N VAL A 318 20.34 -16.92 -18.78
CA VAL A 318 20.78 -17.64 -19.98
C VAL A 318 21.49 -16.68 -20.92
N SER A 319 20.95 -15.47 -21.04
CA SER A 319 21.45 -14.43 -21.95
C SER A 319 20.74 -13.10 -21.69
N GLY A 320 21.24 -11.99 -22.25
CA GLY A 320 20.53 -10.71 -22.21
C GLY A 320 21.10 -9.65 -23.15
N SER A 321 20.26 -8.67 -23.50
CA SER A 321 20.58 -7.50 -24.31
C SER A 321 20.38 -6.24 -23.49
N SER A 322 21.23 -5.24 -23.69
CA SER A 322 21.01 -3.93 -23.12
C SER A 322 21.42 -2.83 -24.08
N GLY A 323 20.62 -1.78 -24.15
CA GLY A 323 20.98 -0.60 -24.92
C GLY A 323 19.90 0.46 -24.96
N PRO A 324 20.27 1.67 -25.41
CA PRO A 324 19.34 2.76 -25.56
C PRO A 324 18.49 2.56 -26.83
N ALA A 325 17.23 2.96 -26.76
CA ALA A 325 16.30 2.92 -27.88
C ALA A 325 15.42 4.17 -27.91
N LYS A 326 15.12 4.64 -29.11
CA LYS A 326 14.03 5.59 -29.36
C LYS A 326 12.81 4.79 -29.74
N ILE A 327 11.73 4.92 -28.98
CA ILE A 327 10.45 4.25 -29.22
C ILE A 327 9.48 5.27 -29.82
N ASP A 328 8.81 4.88 -30.90
CA ASP A 328 7.80 5.66 -31.59
C ASP A 328 6.45 4.93 -31.53
N TYR A 329 5.37 5.68 -31.31
CA TYR A 329 3.98 5.20 -31.36
C TYR A 329 3.06 6.35 -31.79
N PRO A 330 2.04 6.10 -32.64
CA PRO A 330 1.08 7.14 -33.00
C PRO A 330 0.28 7.50 -31.74
N ASN A 331 0.44 8.72 -31.21
CA ASN A 331 -0.16 9.23 -29.96
C ASN A 331 -1.72 9.23 -29.98
N GLU A 332 -2.32 8.04 -30.03
CA GLU A 332 -3.74 7.76 -30.10
C GLU A 332 -4.29 7.49 -28.68
N LEU A 333 -5.53 7.90 -28.42
CA LEU A 333 -6.16 7.86 -27.09
C LEU A 333 -6.68 6.47 -26.67
N SER A 334 -6.26 5.39 -27.31
CA SER A 334 -6.75 4.03 -27.08
C SER A 334 -5.64 3.07 -26.69
N TYR A 335 -6.01 1.88 -26.20
CA TYR A 335 -5.13 0.76 -25.86
C TYR A 335 -3.94 0.63 -26.84
N TYR A 336 -2.75 0.40 -26.29
CA TYR A 336 -1.50 0.29 -27.04
C TYR A 336 -1.50 -0.97 -27.92
N ASP A 337 -1.54 -0.78 -29.24
CA ASP A 337 -1.41 -1.86 -30.22
C ASP A 337 0.08 -2.11 -30.53
N LEU A 338 0.57 -3.31 -30.17
CA LEU A 338 1.97 -3.70 -30.36
C LEU A 338 2.44 -3.52 -31.82
N ASN A 339 1.55 -3.68 -32.80
CA ASN A 339 1.90 -3.57 -34.23
C ASN A 339 2.12 -2.13 -34.70
N LYS A 340 1.76 -1.13 -33.87
CA LYS A 340 1.94 0.29 -34.17
C LYS A 340 3.21 0.87 -33.56
N PHE A 341 3.87 0.14 -32.67
CA PHE A 341 5.17 0.54 -32.16
C PHE A 341 6.23 0.40 -33.25
N SER A 342 7.22 1.28 -33.16
CA SER A 342 8.47 1.15 -33.90
C SER A 342 9.62 1.57 -32.98
N TYR A 343 10.82 1.07 -33.26
CA TYR A 343 12.01 1.47 -32.51
C TYR A 343 13.17 1.85 -33.44
N GLU A 344 14.07 2.65 -32.89
CA GLU A 344 15.37 2.95 -33.48
C GLU A 344 16.44 2.80 -32.39
N ALA A 345 17.37 1.86 -32.59
CA ALA A 345 18.49 1.57 -31.70
C ALA A 345 19.82 1.84 -32.42
N PRO A 346 20.89 2.22 -31.70
CA PRO A 346 22.20 2.39 -32.31
C PRO A 346 22.77 1.05 -32.81
N GLY A 347 23.48 1.08 -33.93
CA GLY A 347 24.22 -0.10 -34.39
C GLY A 347 25.48 -0.32 -33.57
N ASP A 348 26.08 -1.50 -33.70
CA ASP A 348 27.27 -1.87 -32.94
C ASP A 348 28.58 -1.27 -33.47
N GLY A 349 29.62 -1.34 -32.64
CA GLY A 349 31.00 -1.07 -33.03
C GLY A 349 31.28 0.38 -33.41
N SER A 350 31.94 0.60 -34.55
CA SER A 350 32.38 1.94 -34.97
C SER A 350 31.23 2.89 -35.35
N ASN A 351 30.02 2.37 -35.55
CA ASN A 351 28.85 3.18 -35.88
C ASN A 351 28.08 3.63 -34.63
N TYR A 352 28.25 2.97 -33.48
CA TYR A 352 27.51 3.24 -32.26
C TYR A 352 27.48 4.73 -31.90
N SER A 353 28.66 5.36 -31.77
CA SER A 353 28.74 6.79 -31.42
C SER A 353 28.09 7.73 -32.46
N LYS A 354 28.09 7.35 -33.74
CA LYS A 354 27.43 8.13 -34.80
C LYS A 354 25.92 7.99 -34.70
N ASP A 355 25.43 6.79 -34.43
CA ASP A 355 24.01 6.52 -34.26
C ASP A 355 23.48 7.17 -32.99
N ILE A 356 24.23 7.17 -31.88
CA ILE A 356 23.84 7.86 -30.65
C ILE A 356 23.56 9.35 -30.93
N LYS A 357 24.46 10.04 -31.64
CA LYS A 357 24.30 11.47 -32.00
C LYS A 357 23.17 11.73 -32.99
N ARG A 358 22.79 10.71 -33.77
CA ARG A 358 21.75 10.81 -34.81
C ARG A 358 20.36 10.53 -34.27
N ILE A 359 20.24 9.59 -33.34
CA ILE A 359 18.98 9.07 -32.80
C ILE A 359 18.53 9.89 -31.58
N PHE A 360 19.46 10.27 -30.70
CA PHE A 360 19.14 10.84 -29.38
C PHE A 360 19.49 12.33 -29.30
N PRO A 361 18.64 13.16 -28.65
CA PRO A 361 18.96 14.56 -28.39
C PRO A 361 20.09 14.69 -27.36
N ASP A 362 20.80 15.82 -27.34
CA ASP A 362 22.04 16.02 -26.57
C ASP A 362 21.87 15.76 -25.06
N ASP A 363 20.72 16.11 -24.48
CA ASP A 363 20.38 15.87 -23.08
C ASP A 363 20.23 14.37 -22.76
N VAL A 364 19.70 13.59 -23.69
CA VAL A 364 19.58 12.14 -23.57
C VAL A 364 20.93 11.45 -23.84
N GLN A 365 21.74 11.97 -24.77
CA GLN A 365 23.09 11.44 -25.02
C GLN A 365 23.94 11.46 -23.75
N GLN A 366 23.87 12.53 -22.96
CA GLN A 366 24.59 12.59 -21.68
C GLN A 366 24.12 11.49 -20.71
N LYS A 367 22.81 11.30 -20.58
CA LYS A 367 22.25 10.24 -19.72
C LYS A 367 22.66 8.85 -20.19
N ILE A 368 22.76 8.61 -21.49
CA ILE A 368 23.26 7.34 -22.06
C ILE A 368 24.71 7.07 -21.64
N LEU A 369 25.55 8.11 -21.56
CA LEU A 369 26.96 7.95 -21.16
C LEU A 369 27.13 7.71 -19.66
N GLU A 370 26.20 8.21 -18.85
CA GLU A 370 26.22 8.13 -17.39
C GLU A 370 25.38 6.96 -16.85
N HIS A 371 24.61 6.27 -17.71
CA HIS A 371 23.67 5.25 -17.26
C HIS A 371 24.39 3.97 -16.79
N ASP A 372 24.08 3.58 -15.57
CA ASP A 372 24.38 2.26 -15.04
C ASP A 372 23.20 1.30 -15.26
N VAL A 373 23.49 0.13 -15.82
CA VAL A 373 22.51 -0.89 -16.17
C VAL A 373 22.17 -1.80 -14.98
N GLU A 374 22.96 -1.77 -13.89
CA GLU A 374 22.80 -2.69 -12.76
C GLU A 374 21.39 -2.68 -12.16
N ASP A 375 20.76 -1.51 -12.03
CA ASP A 375 19.40 -1.38 -11.51
C ASP A 375 18.37 -2.09 -12.41
N LEU A 376 18.54 -1.98 -13.73
CA LEU A 376 17.64 -2.62 -14.69
C LEU A 376 17.81 -4.15 -14.70
N ILE A 377 19.05 -4.63 -14.53
CA ILE A 377 19.34 -6.05 -14.40
C ILE A 377 18.71 -6.59 -13.13
N ALA A 378 18.90 -5.93 -11.98
CA ALA A 378 18.33 -6.34 -10.71
C ALA A 378 16.80 -6.39 -10.76
N LYS A 379 16.16 -5.33 -11.30
CA LYS A 379 14.70 -5.30 -11.51
C LYS A 379 14.21 -6.44 -12.42
N ALA A 380 14.98 -6.79 -13.45
CA ALA A 380 14.61 -7.86 -14.38
C ALA A 380 14.78 -9.24 -13.73
N GLU A 381 15.84 -9.46 -12.96
CA GLU A 381 16.09 -10.70 -12.22
C GLU A 381 15.02 -10.94 -11.15
N GLU A 382 14.67 -9.92 -10.37
CA GLU A 382 13.60 -10.01 -9.37
C GLU A 382 12.25 -10.34 -10.03
N TYR A 383 11.91 -9.62 -11.10
CA TYR A 383 10.69 -9.87 -11.86
C TYR A 383 10.68 -11.28 -12.45
N ALA A 384 11.80 -11.73 -13.00
CA ALA A 384 11.95 -13.07 -13.57
C ALA A 384 11.80 -14.15 -12.51
N PHE A 385 12.49 -14.02 -11.37
CA PHE A 385 12.40 -14.97 -10.28
C PHE A 385 10.97 -15.12 -9.77
N THR A 386 10.29 -13.99 -9.54
CA THR A 386 8.90 -13.98 -9.06
C THR A 386 7.96 -14.63 -10.08
N ASN A 387 8.04 -14.25 -11.36
CA ASN A 387 7.15 -14.78 -12.39
C ASN A 387 7.39 -16.27 -12.66
N ILE A 388 8.64 -16.71 -12.80
CA ILE A 388 8.95 -18.12 -13.05
C ILE A 388 8.57 -18.98 -11.83
N SER A 389 8.81 -18.49 -10.61
CA SER A 389 8.41 -19.19 -9.39
C SER A 389 6.90 -19.33 -9.29
N ASN A 390 6.16 -18.24 -9.51
CA ASN A 390 4.70 -18.26 -9.51
C ASN A 390 4.16 -19.18 -10.62
N TRP A 391 4.75 -19.16 -11.81
CA TRP A 391 4.38 -20.05 -12.90
C TRP A 391 4.53 -21.52 -12.50
N ASN A 392 5.68 -21.90 -11.95
CA ASN A 392 5.92 -23.25 -11.45
C ASN A 392 4.93 -23.67 -10.35
N LEU A 393 4.59 -22.75 -9.46
CA LEU A 393 3.61 -23.00 -8.41
C LEU A 393 2.19 -23.16 -8.97
N ILE A 394 1.80 -22.38 -9.98
CA ILE A 394 0.51 -22.55 -10.69
C ILE A 394 0.46 -23.94 -11.34
N LYS A 395 1.51 -24.37 -12.05
CA LYS A 395 1.60 -25.72 -12.64
C LYS A 395 1.41 -26.82 -11.59
N GLN A 396 2.11 -26.69 -10.46
CA GLN A 396 1.99 -27.64 -9.36
C GLN A 396 0.58 -27.66 -8.75
N ALA A 397 -0.03 -26.48 -8.57
CA ALA A 397 -1.39 -26.35 -8.04
C ALA A 397 -2.44 -26.96 -8.97
N ILE A 398 -2.28 -26.84 -10.29
CA ILE A 398 -3.12 -27.53 -11.28
C ILE A 398 -2.96 -29.04 -11.11
N ALA A 399 -1.73 -29.56 -11.07
CA ALA A 399 -1.47 -30.99 -10.90
C ALA A 399 -2.04 -31.56 -9.59
N ASN A 400 -2.12 -30.74 -8.54
CA ASN A 400 -2.70 -31.07 -7.23
C ASN A 400 -4.21 -30.80 -7.13
N CYS A 401 -4.85 -30.32 -8.20
CA CYS A 401 -6.27 -29.97 -8.23
C CYS A 401 -6.66 -28.89 -7.20
N GLU A 402 -5.77 -27.94 -6.93
CA GLU A 402 -5.97 -26.86 -5.95
C GLU A 402 -6.58 -25.59 -6.58
N ILE A 403 -6.55 -25.48 -7.89
CA ILE A 403 -7.06 -24.32 -8.64
C ILE A 403 -8.57 -24.40 -8.84
N ALA A 404 -9.25 -23.27 -8.63
CA ALA A 404 -10.68 -23.09 -8.88
C ALA A 404 -10.96 -22.46 -10.25
N SER A 405 -10.19 -21.44 -10.63
CA SER A 405 -10.29 -20.79 -11.94
C SER A 405 -8.98 -20.15 -12.37
N ILE A 406 -8.81 -19.98 -13.67
CA ILE A 406 -7.67 -19.32 -14.28
C ILE A 406 -8.17 -18.28 -15.29
N MET A 407 -7.48 -17.14 -15.35
CA MET A 407 -7.65 -16.11 -16.37
C MET A 407 -6.32 -15.90 -17.09
N GLN A 408 -6.35 -15.83 -18.42
CA GLN A 408 -5.19 -15.52 -19.25
C GLN A 408 -5.50 -14.25 -20.07
N THR A 409 -4.52 -13.37 -20.20
CA THR A 409 -4.63 -12.14 -21.02
C THR A 409 -3.84 -12.28 -22.32
N HIS A 410 -4.09 -11.40 -23.30
CA HIS A 410 -3.26 -11.32 -24.51
C HIS A 410 -1.79 -10.97 -24.24
N ALA A 411 -1.45 -10.50 -23.04
CA ALA A 411 -0.09 -10.20 -22.60
C ALA A 411 0.62 -11.41 -21.95
N LEU A 412 0.06 -12.62 -22.08
CA LEU A 412 0.56 -13.87 -21.46
C LEU A 412 0.49 -13.86 -19.93
N GLU A 413 -0.18 -12.87 -19.34
CA GLU A 413 -0.38 -12.83 -17.90
C GLU A 413 -1.48 -13.82 -17.52
N VAL A 414 -1.15 -14.73 -16.60
CA VAL A 414 -2.01 -15.78 -16.08
C VAL A 414 -2.28 -15.51 -14.61
N THR A 415 -3.54 -15.33 -14.26
CA THR A 415 -4.01 -15.20 -12.87
C THR A 415 -4.77 -16.45 -12.48
N ALA A 416 -4.25 -17.18 -11.49
CA ALA A 416 -4.84 -18.39 -10.95
C ALA A 416 -5.50 -18.12 -9.59
N VAL A 417 -6.78 -18.46 -9.47
CA VAL A 417 -7.55 -18.40 -8.23
C VAL A 417 -7.63 -19.81 -7.64
N PHE A 418 -7.15 -19.97 -6.42
CA PHE A 418 -7.15 -21.22 -5.68
C PHE A 418 -8.52 -21.50 -5.06
N LYS A 419 -8.80 -22.77 -4.75
CA LYS A 419 -10.03 -23.20 -4.05
C LYS A 419 -10.17 -22.62 -2.64
N ASP A 420 -9.06 -22.20 -2.04
CA ASP A 420 -9.03 -21.53 -0.74
C ASP A 420 -9.18 -20.00 -0.84
N GLY A 421 -9.34 -19.45 -2.06
CA GLY A 421 -9.52 -18.03 -2.32
C GLY A 421 -8.22 -17.23 -2.53
N ARG A 422 -7.04 -17.86 -2.44
CA ARG A 422 -5.78 -17.18 -2.80
C ARG A 422 -5.70 -16.91 -4.29
N GLU A 423 -5.00 -15.85 -4.66
CA GLU A 423 -4.74 -15.49 -6.07
C GLU A 423 -3.24 -15.36 -6.30
N ILE A 424 -2.77 -15.89 -7.42
CA ILE A 424 -1.36 -15.80 -7.84
C ILE A 424 -1.33 -15.46 -9.32
N THR A 425 -0.44 -14.54 -9.68
CA THR A 425 -0.22 -14.10 -11.06
C THR A 425 1.19 -14.46 -11.50
N ALA A 426 1.31 -14.90 -12.75
CA ALA A 426 2.57 -15.21 -13.42
C ALA A 426 2.47 -14.88 -14.91
N GLN A 427 3.61 -14.89 -15.62
CA GLN A 427 3.65 -14.82 -17.08
C GLN A 427 3.97 -16.20 -17.67
N GLU A 428 3.12 -16.68 -18.59
CA GLU A 428 3.39 -17.94 -19.28
C GLU A 428 4.52 -17.77 -20.33
N PRO A 429 5.34 -18.81 -20.58
CA PRO A 429 6.50 -18.72 -21.47
C PRO A 429 6.12 -18.72 -22.95
N VAL A 430 4.94 -19.27 -23.28
CA VAL A 430 4.42 -19.42 -24.64
C VAL A 430 2.91 -19.27 -24.58
N ILE A 431 2.34 -18.66 -25.62
CA ILE A 431 0.89 -18.59 -25.81
C ILE A 431 0.28 -19.98 -25.67
N ASP A 432 -0.75 -20.06 -24.86
CA ASP A 432 -1.58 -21.23 -24.63
C ASP A 432 -0.94 -22.40 -23.86
N ASP A 433 0.27 -22.22 -23.28
CA ASP A 433 0.91 -23.23 -22.43
C ASP A 433 0.01 -23.58 -21.24
N ILE A 434 -0.71 -22.60 -20.68
CA ILE A 434 -1.66 -22.84 -19.59
C ILE A 434 -2.82 -23.78 -19.99
N PHE A 435 -3.27 -23.73 -21.25
CA PHE A 435 -4.36 -24.60 -21.72
C PHE A 435 -3.90 -26.04 -21.84
N ASP A 436 -2.70 -26.25 -22.36
CA ASP A 436 -2.12 -27.59 -22.49
C ASP A 436 -1.96 -28.25 -21.12
N ILE A 437 -1.46 -27.50 -20.14
CA ILE A 437 -1.31 -27.95 -18.76
C ILE A 437 -2.65 -28.28 -18.12
N ILE A 438 -3.67 -27.44 -18.26
CA ILE A 438 -5.01 -27.73 -17.72
C ILE A 438 -5.62 -28.98 -18.37
N ASN A 439 -5.49 -29.10 -19.69
CA ASN A 439 -6.03 -30.24 -20.44
C ASN A 439 -5.38 -31.55 -20.04
N GLU A 440 -4.07 -31.55 -19.74
CA GLU A 440 -3.34 -32.71 -19.23
C GLU A 440 -3.96 -33.26 -17.92
N TYR A 441 -4.41 -32.39 -17.02
CA TYR A 441 -4.94 -32.77 -15.70
C TYR A 441 -6.47 -32.83 -15.63
N LYS A 442 -7.18 -32.60 -16.73
CA LYS A 442 -8.65 -32.50 -16.78
C LYS A 442 -9.35 -33.76 -16.26
N ASP A 443 -8.89 -34.94 -16.65
CA ASP A 443 -9.49 -36.22 -16.23
C ASP A 443 -9.34 -36.48 -14.73
N LYS A 444 -8.26 -35.95 -14.12
CA LYS A 444 -7.96 -36.11 -12.69
C LYS A 444 -8.66 -35.06 -11.83
N CYS A 445 -8.59 -33.79 -12.24
CA CYS A 445 -9.01 -32.65 -11.43
C CYS A 445 -10.43 -32.15 -11.73
N GLY A 446 -11.05 -32.67 -12.79
CA GLY A 446 -12.29 -32.13 -13.33
C GLY A 446 -12.06 -30.85 -14.13
N GLU A 447 -13.15 -30.18 -14.48
CA GLU A 447 -13.11 -28.95 -15.27
C GLU A 447 -12.68 -27.75 -14.40
N ILE A 448 -11.56 -27.13 -14.76
CA ILE A 448 -11.10 -25.86 -14.19
C ILE A 448 -11.73 -24.73 -15.02
N ARG A 449 -12.35 -23.75 -14.36
CA ARG A 449 -12.96 -22.61 -15.06
C ARG A 449 -11.86 -21.74 -15.68
N MET A 450 -11.95 -21.52 -16.98
CA MET A 450 -10.99 -20.73 -17.74
C MET A 450 -11.68 -19.52 -18.37
N THR A 451 -11.01 -18.37 -18.33
CA THR A 451 -11.41 -17.14 -19.01
C THR A 451 -10.22 -16.58 -19.78
N THR A 452 -10.47 -16.02 -20.97
CA THR A 452 -9.47 -15.27 -21.74
C THR A 452 -9.95 -13.85 -21.96
N GLU A 453 -9.03 -12.89 -22.01
CA GLU A 453 -9.30 -11.53 -22.49
C GLU A 453 -9.54 -11.49 -24.00
#